data_AF-A0A535GBB2-F1
#
_entry.id   AF-A0A535GBB2-F1
#
_cell.length_a   1.000
_cell.length_b   1.000
_cell.length_c   1.000
_cell.angle_alpha   90.00
_cell.angle_beta   90.00
_cell.angle_gamma   90.00
#
_symmetry.space_group_name_H-M   'P 1'
#
loop_
_entity.id
_entity.type
_entity.pdbx_description
1 polymer ?
#
loop_
_entity_poly.entity_id
_entity_poly.type
_entity_poly.pdbx_seq_one_letter_code
_entity_poly.pdbx_strand_id
1 'polypeptide(L)'
;KVRQTGETQIEVCRQLLSTRGGSLLGVFSDDGVSGTLPLRQRPSGSRMLQLCATGAVDALIVFRLDRLSRRLGDVVAELESFCPKPLEIWSVSEGTVPDLRNAGSVIAQAMEFAAMELDVVSERMNRGRDRVAALGKWTSGPVPFGYDLDDDGRLIPSSRMVAGVTEAELARSVFIAMAGGSTTIAEARRLQELGVAPGRRYSRRIVLTDSAQWRPSRIRAMIRNPLYAGTHELKSRFGTIERQVPALVEKATWQAAQAQLGINLAKSQFASREYLVRGLVFCATCDARFAGTTVTSDGWRDHYYRCGGQVGTMQIDPAARCTAKFIPADWLEQFTWEGCRERDAAASSASSFAEKRRVVERMVSRITVMSHGVGRGKTALVVIAWKDGSKSTTSLHRRPRRHSVN
;
A
#
# COMPACT_ATOMS: atom_id res chain seq x y z
N LYS A 1 -10.12 -16.28 17.70
CA LYS A 1 -11.38 -15.51 17.53
C LYS A 1 -12.00 -15.90 16.20
N VAL A 2 -12.97 -16.81 16.22
CA VAL A 2 -13.71 -17.23 15.02
C VAL A 2 -14.45 -16.00 14.49
N ARG A 3 -14.22 -15.63 13.22
CA ARG A 3 -15.07 -14.65 12.53
C ARG A 3 -16.43 -15.32 12.35
N GLN A 4 -17.38 -15.03 13.22
CA GLN A 4 -18.78 -15.39 12.99
C GLN A 4 -19.27 -14.59 11.77
N THR A 5 -19.71 -15.29 10.74
CA THR A 5 -20.27 -14.71 9.51
C THR A 5 -21.56 -13.94 9.81
N GLY A 6 -21.95 -13.00 8.94
CA GLY A 6 -23.19 -12.22 9.12
C GLY A 6 -24.43 -13.10 9.26
N GLU A 7 -24.43 -14.26 8.60
CA GLU A 7 -25.48 -15.28 8.70
C GLU A 7 -25.64 -15.84 10.11
N THR A 8 -24.55 -16.10 10.83
CA THR A 8 -24.61 -16.57 12.23
C THR A 8 -25.24 -15.52 13.15
N GLN A 9 -25.02 -14.24 12.88
CA GLN A 9 -25.58 -13.15 13.69
C GLN A 9 -27.09 -12.99 13.45
N ILE A 10 -27.53 -13.07 12.19
CA ILE A 10 -28.94 -13.02 11.82
C ILE A 10 -29.72 -14.17 12.45
N GLU A 11 -29.14 -15.38 12.45
CA GLU A 11 -29.78 -16.56 13.02
C GLU A 11 -30.04 -16.41 14.53
N VAL A 12 -29.07 -15.87 15.27
CA VAL A 12 -29.24 -15.63 16.70
C VAL A 12 -30.27 -14.53 16.97
N CYS A 13 -30.33 -13.48 16.15
CA CYS A 13 -31.38 -12.45 16.25
C CYS A 13 -32.78 -13.03 15.98
N ARG A 14 -32.91 -13.96 15.03
CA ARG A 14 -34.19 -14.65 14.74
C ARG A 14 -34.62 -15.54 15.90
N GLN A 15 -33.69 -16.27 16.51
CA GLN A 15 -33.98 -17.08 17.69
C GLN A 15 -34.51 -16.21 18.84
N LEU A 16 -33.89 -15.05 19.07
CA LEU A 16 -34.35 -14.10 20.09
C LEU A 16 -35.78 -13.59 19.80
N LEU A 17 -36.10 -13.30 18.53
CA LEU A 17 -37.45 -12.93 18.11
C LEU A 17 -38.47 -14.04 18.38
N SER A 18 -38.13 -15.29 18.05
CA SER A 18 -38.99 -16.45 18.27
C SER A 18 -39.27 -16.69 19.75
N THR A 19 -38.27 -16.54 20.62
CA THR A 19 -38.46 -16.63 22.09
C THR A 19 -39.39 -15.54 22.63
N ARG A 20 -39.46 -14.40 21.96
CA ARG A 20 -40.27 -13.23 22.35
C ARG A 20 -41.68 -13.23 21.76
N GLY A 21 -41.99 -14.16 20.87
CA GLY A 21 -43.31 -14.27 20.22
C GLY A 21 -43.62 -13.17 19.20
N GLY A 22 -42.60 -12.50 18.65
CA GLY A 22 -42.79 -11.42 17.67
C GLY A 22 -42.81 -11.89 16.21
N SER A 23 -43.35 -11.05 15.31
CA SER A 23 -43.32 -11.28 13.86
C SER A 23 -42.16 -10.55 13.19
N LEU A 24 -41.49 -11.20 12.22
CA LEU A 24 -40.35 -10.63 11.51
C LEU A 24 -40.84 -9.76 10.35
N LEU A 25 -40.60 -8.44 10.43
CA LEU A 25 -40.96 -7.50 9.35
C LEU A 25 -39.87 -7.33 8.30
N GLY A 26 -38.60 -7.54 8.65
CA GLY A 26 -37.48 -7.41 7.72
C GLY A 26 -36.12 -7.70 8.36
N VAL A 27 -35.15 -8.05 7.52
CA VAL A 27 -33.74 -8.24 7.91
C VAL A 27 -32.88 -7.28 7.09
N PHE A 28 -32.08 -6.48 7.77
CA PHE A 28 -31.21 -5.47 7.16
C PHE A 28 -29.75 -5.77 7.49
N SER A 29 -28.94 -5.95 6.45
CA SER A 29 -27.51 -6.24 6.58
C SER A 29 -26.72 -5.41 5.57
N ASP A 30 -25.65 -4.77 6.02
CA ASP A 30 -24.73 -3.99 5.20
C ASP A 30 -23.33 -4.60 5.30
N ASP A 31 -22.93 -5.39 4.29
CA ASP A 31 -21.58 -5.96 4.22
C ASP A 31 -20.57 -4.95 3.65
N GLY A 32 -19.46 -4.75 4.36
CA GLY A 32 -18.36 -3.88 3.91
C GLY A 32 -18.61 -2.37 4.07
N VAL A 33 -19.69 -1.95 4.72
CA VAL A 33 -20.01 -0.54 4.99
C VAL A 33 -19.45 -0.10 6.34
N SER A 34 -18.86 1.09 6.41
CA SER A 34 -18.27 1.60 7.66
C SER A 34 -19.35 1.90 8.71
N GLY A 35 -19.19 1.32 9.90
CA GLY A 35 -20.03 1.62 11.08
C GLY A 35 -19.87 3.04 11.66
N THR A 36 -19.07 3.90 11.02
CA THR A 36 -18.96 5.33 11.32
C THR A 36 -19.90 6.20 10.47
N LEU A 37 -20.51 5.66 9.41
CA LEU A 37 -21.49 6.39 8.61
C LEU A 37 -22.85 6.45 9.33
N PRO A 38 -23.57 7.58 9.29
CA PRO A 38 -24.95 7.68 9.81
C PRO A 38 -25.88 6.63 9.17
N LEU A 39 -26.92 6.14 9.86
CA LEU A 39 -27.75 5.02 9.37
C LEU A 39 -28.47 5.40 8.07
N ARG A 40 -28.92 6.65 7.96
CA ARG A 40 -29.56 7.19 6.75
C ARG A 40 -28.66 7.15 5.50
N GLN A 41 -27.34 7.10 5.66
CA GLN A 41 -26.38 7.04 4.55
C GLN A 41 -25.98 5.60 4.20
N ARG A 42 -26.47 4.61 4.95
CA ARG A 42 -26.23 3.19 4.66
C ARG A 42 -27.37 2.62 3.82
N PRO A 43 -27.12 1.82 2.76
CA PRO A 43 -28.17 1.30 1.89
C PRO A 43 -29.24 0.49 2.61
N SER A 44 -28.89 -0.38 3.55
CA SER A 44 -29.88 -1.14 4.33
C SER A 44 -30.36 -0.37 5.55
N GLY A 45 -29.50 0.45 6.17
CA GLY A 45 -29.89 1.37 7.24
C GLY A 45 -31.00 2.36 6.84
N SER A 46 -30.93 2.94 5.65
CA SER A 46 -31.98 3.85 5.15
C SER A 46 -33.32 3.13 4.92
N ARG A 47 -33.30 1.90 4.41
CA ARG A 47 -34.53 1.10 4.21
C ARG A 47 -35.16 0.71 5.53
N MET A 48 -34.33 0.38 6.52
CA MET A 48 -34.76 0.11 7.89
C MET A 48 -35.44 1.35 8.50
N LEU A 49 -34.83 2.53 8.39
CA LEU A 49 -35.41 3.79 8.89
C LEU A 49 -36.76 4.11 8.23
N GLN A 50 -36.89 3.89 6.92
CA GLN A 50 -38.16 4.07 6.20
C GLN A 50 -39.25 3.14 6.73
N LEU A 51 -38.92 1.87 7.00
CA LEU A 51 -39.86 0.92 7.58
C LEU A 51 -40.27 1.36 9.00
N CYS A 52 -39.33 1.82 9.82
CA CYS A 52 -39.63 2.32 11.15
C CYS A 52 -40.51 3.58 11.13
N ALA A 53 -40.32 4.46 10.13
CA ALA A 53 -41.12 5.67 9.94
C ALA A 53 -42.61 5.40 9.64
N THR A 54 -42.96 4.20 9.17
CA THR A 54 -44.37 3.80 8.99
C THR A 54 -45.12 3.62 10.31
N GLY A 55 -44.40 3.53 11.43
CA GLY A 55 -44.99 3.16 12.72
C GLY A 55 -45.42 1.70 12.81
N ALA A 56 -45.05 0.84 11.85
CA ALA A 56 -45.35 -0.59 11.89
C ALA A 56 -44.33 -1.40 12.72
N VAL A 57 -43.19 -0.82 13.09
CA VAL A 57 -42.12 -1.51 13.80
C VAL A 57 -42.15 -1.16 15.29
N ASP A 58 -42.26 -2.17 16.15
CA ASP A 58 -42.25 -2.02 17.61
C ASP A 58 -40.86 -2.22 18.22
N ALA A 59 -40.03 -3.07 17.62
CA ALA A 59 -38.69 -3.39 18.12
C ALA A 59 -37.68 -3.63 17.00
N LEU A 60 -36.42 -3.30 17.29
CA LEU A 60 -35.28 -3.51 16.42
C LEU A 60 -34.28 -4.45 17.10
N ILE A 61 -33.95 -5.56 16.45
CA ILE A 61 -33.07 -6.58 17.03
C ILE A 61 -31.68 -6.44 16.43
N VAL A 62 -30.67 -6.33 17.29
CA VAL A 62 -29.27 -6.26 16.88
C VAL A 62 -28.43 -7.29 17.62
N PHE A 63 -27.40 -7.81 16.95
CA PHE A 63 -26.48 -8.74 17.59
C PHE A 63 -25.65 -8.06 18.69
N ARG A 64 -25.19 -6.84 18.43
CA ARG A 64 -24.48 -5.94 19.36
C ARG A 64 -24.80 -4.49 19.04
N LEU A 65 -24.85 -3.62 20.04
CA LEU A 65 -25.10 -2.19 19.83
C LEU A 65 -24.03 -1.52 18.95
N ASP A 66 -22.77 -1.98 19.02
CA ASP A 66 -21.67 -1.48 18.17
C ASP A 66 -21.83 -1.80 16.66
N ARG A 67 -22.82 -2.66 16.30
CA ARG A 67 -23.22 -2.94 14.91
C ARG A 67 -24.20 -1.92 14.36
N LEU A 68 -24.93 -1.22 15.24
CA LEU A 68 -25.85 -0.16 14.87
C LEU A 68 -25.04 1.09 14.49
N SER A 69 -24.13 1.55 15.36
CA SER A 69 -23.14 2.60 15.05
C SER A 69 -22.05 2.68 16.12
N ARG A 70 -20.89 3.23 15.76
CA ARG A 70 -19.86 3.63 16.73
C ARG A 70 -20.20 4.93 17.48
N ARG A 71 -21.21 5.68 17.02
CA ARG A 71 -21.77 6.87 17.66
C ARG A 71 -23.24 6.59 17.96
N LEU A 72 -23.51 6.02 19.12
CA LEU A 72 -24.86 5.59 19.50
C LEU A 72 -25.80 6.78 19.75
N GLY A 73 -25.28 7.91 20.25
CA GLY A 73 -26.07 9.14 20.39
C GLY A 73 -26.66 9.62 19.07
N ASP A 74 -25.86 9.64 18.00
CA ASP A 74 -26.33 10.01 16.65
C ASP A 74 -27.45 9.08 16.15
N VAL A 75 -27.37 7.79 16.49
CA VAL A 75 -28.39 6.81 16.08
C VAL A 75 -29.67 6.93 16.89
N VAL A 76 -29.57 7.17 18.20
CA VAL A 76 -30.74 7.41 19.04
C VAL A 76 -31.51 8.62 18.52
N ALA A 77 -30.81 9.73 18.24
CA ALA A 77 -31.40 10.94 17.67
C ALA A 77 -32.02 10.69 16.28
N GLU A 78 -31.37 9.91 15.41
CA GLU A 78 -31.94 9.53 14.12
C GLU A 78 -33.22 8.68 14.26
N LEU A 79 -33.23 7.69 15.16
CA LEU A 79 -34.41 6.86 15.40
C LEU A 79 -35.56 7.67 16.02
N GLU A 80 -35.27 8.60 16.95
CA GLU A 80 -36.27 9.51 17.50
C GLU A 80 -36.87 10.44 16.45
N SER A 81 -36.04 10.94 15.53
CA SER A 81 -36.49 11.85 14.48
C SER A 81 -37.31 11.16 13.38
N PHE A 82 -37.10 9.87 13.14
CA PHE A 82 -37.77 9.15 12.05
C PHE A 82 -38.96 8.30 12.52
N CYS A 83 -38.98 7.84 13.77
CA CYS A 83 -40.01 6.93 14.26
C CYS A 83 -41.16 7.68 14.96
N PRO A 84 -42.42 7.55 14.49
CA PRO A 84 -43.55 8.26 15.07
C PRO A 84 -43.96 7.72 16.47
N LYS A 85 -43.50 6.53 16.85
CA LYS A 85 -43.76 5.88 18.14
C LYS A 85 -42.45 5.43 18.82
N PRO A 86 -42.43 5.19 20.14
CA PRO A 86 -41.30 4.58 20.83
C PRO A 86 -40.93 3.24 20.17
N LEU A 87 -39.63 3.01 20.00
CA LEU A 87 -39.08 1.83 19.35
C LEU A 87 -38.12 1.16 20.33
N GLU A 88 -38.35 -0.12 20.64
CA GLU A 88 -37.45 -0.90 21.50
C GLU A 88 -36.21 -1.37 20.74
N ILE A 89 -35.07 -1.54 21.42
CA ILE A 89 -33.92 -2.24 20.83
C ILE A 89 -33.53 -3.43 21.69
N TRP A 90 -33.49 -4.59 21.05
CA TRP A 90 -33.10 -5.84 21.69
C TRP A 90 -31.70 -6.20 21.22
N SER A 91 -30.72 -6.13 22.13
CA SER A 91 -29.39 -6.64 21.87
C SER A 91 -29.26 -8.09 22.32
N VAL A 92 -28.72 -8.93 21.45
CA VAL A 92 -28.34 -10.31 21.79
C VAL A 92 -27.21 -10.35 22.82
N SER A 93 -26.23 -9.45 22.72
CA SER A 93 -25.03 -9.51 23.56
C SER A 93 -25.13 -8.69 24.84
N GLU A 94 -25.86 -7.57 24.80
CA GLU A 94 -25.97 -6.64 25.92
C GLU A 94 -27.32 -6.73 26.67
N GLY A 95 -28.27 -7.55 26.18
CA GLY A 95 -29.61 -7.71 26.74
C GLY A 95 -30.66 -6.75 26.15
N THR A 96 -31.89 -6.83 26.65
CA THR A 96 -33.00 -5.96 26.21
C THR A 96 -32.87 -4.57 26.77
N VAL A 97 -32.93 -3.56 25.90
CA VAL A 97 -33.07 -2.16 26.29
C VAL A 97 -34.53 -1.77 26.06
N PRO A 98 -35.36 -1.71 27.12
CA PRO A 98 -36.81 -1.57 27.00
C PRO A 98 -37.27 -0.20 26.46
N ASP A 99 -36.37 0.78 26.34
CA ASP A 99 -36.65 2.06 25.67
C ASP A 99 -35.33 2.77 25.33
N LEU A 100 -35.08 3.05 24.05
CA LEU A 100 -33.90 3.81 23.66
C LEU A 100 -33.94 5.27 24.12
N ARG A 101 -35.13 5.84 24.31
CA ARG A 101 -35.33 7.25 24.67
C ARG A 101 -34.90 7.52 26.11
N ASN A 102 -35.05 6.55 27.02
CA ASN A 102 -34.71 6.69 28.45
C ASN A 102 -33.53 5.83 28.94
N ALA A 103 -33.41 4.56 28.54
CA ALA A 103 -32.32 3.66 28.96
C ALA A 103 -31.21 3.55 27.91
N GLY A 104 -31.56 3.74 26.63
CA GLY A 104 -30.59 3.85 25.54
C GLY A 104 -29.67 5.06 25.70
N SER A 105 -30.16 6.15 26.29
CA SER A 105 -29.34 7.31 26.63
C SER A 105 -28.28 6.98 27.69
N VAL A 106 -28.59 6.17 28.71
CA VAL A 106 -27.65 5.78 29.77
C VAL A 106 -26.57 4.83 29.24
N ILE A 107 -26.95 3.85 28.41
CA ILE A 107 -25.98 2.94 27.78
C ILE A 107 -25.13 3.68 26.75
N ALA A 108 -25.72 4.58 25.97
CA ALA A 108 -24.98 5.45 25.05
C ALA A 108 -23.99 6.34 25.81
N GLN A 109 -24.41 6.96 26.92
CA GLN A 109 -23.53 7.74 27.81
C GLN A 109 -22.42 6.89 28.42
N ALA A 110 -22.69 5.66 28.87
CA ALA A 110 -21.67 4.77 29.40
C ALA A 110 -20.66 4.32 28.33
N MET A 111 -21.11 4.08 27.10
CA MET A 111 -20.24 3.74 25.97
C MET A 111 -19.43 4.96 25.49
N GLU A 112 -20.02 6.15 25.52
CA GLU A 112 -19.32 7.40 25.22
C GLU A 112 -18.26 7.69 26.29
N PHE A 113 -18.59 7.51 27.57
CA PHE A 113 -17.64 7.58 28.67
C PHE A 113 -16.50 6.55 28.50
N ALA A 114 -16.82 5.31 28.12
CA ALA A 114 -15.80 4.29 27.85
C ALA A 114 -14.91 4.67 26.64
N ALA A 115 -15.46 5.30 25.61
CA ALA A 115 -14.69 5.82 24.48
C ALA A 115 -13.80 7.01 24.90
N MET A 116 -14.32 7.93 25.71
CA MET A 116 -13.55 9.04 26.28
C MET A 116 -12.40 8.53 27.15
N GLU A 117 -12.63 7.53 28.01
CA GLU A 117 -11.59 6.90 28.82
C GLU A 117 -10.49 6.27 27.94
N LEU A 118 -10.86 5.58 26.87
CA LEU A 118 -9.88 5.05 25.91
C LEU A 118 -9.08 6.15 25.23
N ASP A 119 -9.70 7.28 24.91
CA ASP A 119 -9.01 8.45 24.35
C ASP A 119 -8.05 9.08 25.37
N VAL A 120 -8.46 9.22 26.63
CA VAL A 120 -7.62 9.70 27.73
C VAL A 120 -6.43 8.76 27.95
N VAL A 121 -6.65 7.44 27.96
CA VAL A 121 -5.59 6.43 28.06
C VAL A 121 -4.63 6.53 26.87
N SER A 122 -5.16 6.62 25.65
CA SER A 122 -4.36 6.77 24.44
C SER A 122 -3.52 8.06 24.47
N GLU A 123 -4.11 9.17 24.91
CA GLU A 123 -3.43 10.45 25.09
C GLU A 123 -2.30 10.35 26.11
N ARG A 124 -2.58 9.76 27.28
CA ARG A 124 -1.59 9.52 28.35
C ARG A 124 -0.45 8.63 27.86
N MET A 125 -0.76 7.53 27.15
CA MET A 125 0.24 6.63 26.58
C MET A 125 1.13 7.34 25.57
N ASN A 126 0.55 8.16 24.68
CA ASN A 126 1.32 8.94 23.71
C ASN A 126 2.21 9.98 24.38
N ARG A 127 1.71 10.69 25.39
CA ARG A 127 2.53 11.62 26.19
C ARG A 127 3.64 10.90 26.94
N GLY A 128 3.38 9.72 27.49
CA GLY A 128 4.39 8.88 28.13
C GLY A 128 5.49 8.49 27.15
N ARG A 129 5.11 7.99 25.97
CA ARG A 129 6.04 7.65 24.87
C ARG A 129 6.90 8.84 24.45
N ASP A 130 6.31 10.03 24.38
CA ASP A 130 7.00 11.26 24.00
C ASP A 130 8.00 11.71 25.06
N ARG A 131 7.65 11.63 26.35
CA ARG A 131 8.60 11.89 27.45
C ARG A 131 9.79 10.94 27.39
N VAL A 132 9.55 9.65 27.19
CA VAL A 132 10.61 8.64 27.08
C VAL A 132 11.48 8.89 25.84
N ALA A 133 10.88 9.30 24.71
CA ALA A 133 11.62 9.67 23.51
C ALA A 133 12.50 10.91 23.70
N ALA A 134 12.02 11.91 24.44
CA ALA A 134 12.76 13.12 24.77
C ALA A 134 13.99 12.84 25.66
N LEU A 135 13.98 11.74 26.42
CA LEU A 135 15.16 11.25 27.17
C LEU A 135 16.17 10.49 26.28
N GLY A 136 15.97 10.48 24.96
CA GLY A 136 16.83 9.82 23.97
C GLY A 136 16.57 8.32 23.78
N LYS A 137 15.58 7.74 24.49
CA LYS A 137 15.28 6.31 24.40
C LYS A 137 14.51 5.98 23.11
N TRP A 138 14.75 4.80 22.54
CA TRP A 138 14.12 4.32 21.32
C TRP A 138 12.72 3.75 21.61
N THR A 139 11.70 4.49 21.18
CA THR A 139 10.30 4.19 21.51
C THR A 139 9.44 3.81 20.31
N SER A 140 10.03 3.66 19.12
CA SER A 140 9.28 3.53 17.87
C SER A 140 9.81 2.44 16.95
N GLY A 141 8.98 1.45 16.66
CA GLY A 141 9.22 0.50 15.59
C GLY A 141 10.49 -0.35 15.72
N PRO A 142 10.92 -0.99 14.62
CA PRO A 142 12.11 -1.83 14.62
C PRO A 142 13.39 -1.00 14.77
N VAL A 143 14.38 -1.57 15.44
CA VAL A 143 15.73 -1.01 15.58
C VAL A 143 16.35 -0.89 14.18
N PRO A 144 16.88 0.29 13.80
CA PRO A 144 17.54 0.48 12.51
C PRO A 144 18.74 -0.46 12.31
N PHE A 145 18.98 -0.84 11.06
CA PHE A 145 20.14 -1.67 10.71
C PHE A 145 21.44 -0.96 11.09
N GLY A 146 22.42 -1.69 11.63
CA GLY A 146 23.66 -1.11 12.16
C GLY A 146 23.59 -0.59 13.60
N TYR A 147 22.42 -0.62 14.24
CA TYR A 147 22.24 -0.21 15.63
C TYR A 147 21.68 -1.33 16.50
N ASP A 148 22.03 -1.33 17.78
CA ASP A 148 21.38 -2.08 18.85
C ASP A 148 20.82 -1.12 19.91
N LEU A 149 20.17 -1.66 20.93
CA LEU A 149 19.75 -0.91 22.10
C LEU A 149 20.62 -1.27 23.30
N ASP A 150 21.06 -0.26 24.05
CA ASP A 150 21.66 -0.47 25.37
C ASP A 150 20.60 -0.86 26.43
N ASP A 151 21.04 -1.10 27.66
CA ASP A 151 20.15 -1.45 28.77
C ASP A 151 19.15 -0.33 29.12
N ASP A 152 19.49 0.91 28.79
CA ASP A 152 18.62 2.07 28.93
C ASP A 152 17.62 2.23 27.79
N GLY A 153 17.72 1.43 26.72
CA GLY A 153 16.89 1.49 25.53
C GLY A 153 17.29 2.60 24.56
N ARG A 154 18.51 3.13 24.63
CA ARG A 154 19.07 4.10 23.67
C ARG A 154 19.77 3.37 22.54
N LEU A 155 19.82 4.00 21.38
CA LEU A 155 20.54 3.44 20.23
C LEU A 155 22.04 3.49 20.46
N ILE A 156 22.71 2.37 20.21
CA ILE A 156 24.17 2.25 20.19
C ILE A 156 24.61 1.58 18.88
N PRO A 157 25.82 1.85 18.36
CA PRO A 157 26.37 1.11 17.22
C PRO A 157 26.38 -0.39 17.52
N SER A 158 25.85 -1.19 16.59
CA SER A 158 25.78 -2.64 16.77
C SER A 158 27.16 -3.29 16.63
N SER A 159 27.57 -4.05 17.64
CA SER A 159 28.78 -4.87 17.65
C SER A 159 28.58 -6.28 17.08
N ARG A 160 27.37 -6.59 16.61
CA ARG A 160 27.02 -7.91 16.08
C ARG A 160 27.81 -8.21 14.81
N MET A 161 28.45 -9.37 14.75
CA MET A 161 29.18 -9.81 13.57
C MET A 161 28.22 -10.27 12.46
N VAL A 162 28.37 -9.69 11.27
CA VAL A 162 27.60 -9.96 10.06
C VAL A 162 28.55 -9.91 8.86
N ALA A 163 28.66 -11.02 8.12
CA ALA A 163 29.55 -11.12 6.95
C ALA A 163 31.03 -10.73 7.25
N GLY A 164 31.55 -11.12 8.41
CA GLY A 164 32.94 -10.90 8.80
C GLY A 164 33.28 -9.51 9.35
N VAL A 165 32.31 -8.59 9.42
CA VAL A 165 32.45 -7.25 10.02
C VAL A 165 31.33 -7.00 11.03
N THR A 166 31.39 -5.94 11.82
CA THR A 166 30.24 -5.55 12.65
C THR A 166 29.09 -5.04 11.78
N GLU A 167 27.85 -5.20 12.26
CA GLU A 167 26.68 -4.68 11.55
C GLU A 167 26.72 -3.16 11.40
N ALA A 168 27.29 -2.44 12.39
CA ALA A 168 27.54 -1.01 12.32
C ALA A 168 28.51 -0.64 11.18
N GLU A 169 29.63 -1.36 11.06
CA GLU A 169 30.61 -1.18 9.98
C GLU A 169 30.00 -1.49 8.61
N LEU A 170 29.21 -2.55 8.51
CA LEU A 170 28.52 -2.90 7.27
C LEU A 170 27.50 -1.82 6.88
N ALA A 171 26.76 -1.27 7.85
CA ALA A 171 25.87 -0.15 7.60
C ALA A 171 26.63 1.08 7.10
N ARG A 172 27.75 1.43 7.75
CA ARG A 172 28.67 2.50 7.32
C ARG A 172 29.18 2.27 5.90
N SER A 173 29.54 1.04 5.55
CA SER A 173 30.05 0.67 4.23
C SER A 173 29.03 0.96 3.11
N VAL A 174 27.73 0.78 3.37
CA VAL A 174 26.66 1.12 2.41
C VAL A 174 26.62 2.61 2.12
N PHE A 175 26.77 3.46 3.14
CA PHE A 175 26.82 4.92 2.95
C PHE A 175 28.08 5.36 2.20
N ILE A 176 29.24 4.80 2.53
CA ILE A 176 30.50 5.11 1.83
C ILE A 176 30.39 4.70 0.35
N ALA A 177 29.90 3.50 0.06
CA ALA A 177 29.71 3.03 -1.31
C ALA A 177 28.71 3.92 -2.08
N MET A 178 27.60 4.32 -1.45
CA MET A 178 26.65 5.26 -2.04
C MET A 178 27.27 6.64 -2.28
N ALA A 179 28.06 7.17 -1.36
CA ALA A 179 28.79 8.42 -1.58
C ALA A 179 29.82 8.31 -2.72
N GLY A 180 30.40 7.12 -2.91
CA GLY A 180 31.34 6.80 -4.00
C GLY A 180 30.69 6.47 -5.36
N GLY A 181 29.37 6.66 -5.52
CA GLY A 181 28.71 6.48 -6.82
C GLY A 181 27.91 5.17 -6.99
N SER A 182 27.81 4.33 -5.94
CA SER A 182 27.02 3.11 -5.99
C SER A 182 25.51 3.40 -6.17
N THR A 183 24.74 2.33 -6.40
CA THR A 183 23.29 2.39 -6.55
C THR A 183 22.60 1.56 -5.49
N THR A 184 21.34 1.90 -5.17
CA THR A 184 20.53 1.12 -4.22
C THR A 184 20.31 -0.33 -4.67
N ILE A 185 20.39 -0.58 -5.98
CA ILE A 185 20.31 -1.92 -6.57
C ILE A 185 21.61 -2.68 -6.32
N ALA A 186 22.75 -2.05 -6.57
CA ALA A 186 24.06 -2.64 -6.35
C ALA A 186 24.27 -2.99 -4.87
N GLU A 187 23.95 -2.07 -3.95
CA GLU A 187 24.10 -2.33 -2.52
C GLU A 187 23.12 -3.40 -2.00
N ALA A 188 21.88 -3.43 -2.49
CA ALA A 188 20.94 -4.50 -2.12
C ALA A 188 21.46 -5.87 -2.57
N ARG A 189 22.03 -5.97 -3.77
CA ARG A 189 22.66 -7.19 -4.28
C ARG A 189 23.89 -7.57 -3.46
N ARG A 190 24.77 -6.61 -3.18
CA ARG A 190 25.99 -6.84 -2.39
C ARG A 190 25.66 -7.42 -1.01
N LEU A 191 24.67 -6.86 -0.30
CA LEU A 191 24.25 -7.39 1.00
C LEU A 191 23.65 -8.79 0.90
N GLN A 192 22.94 -9.09 -0.19
CA GLN A 192 22.41 -10.43 -0.46
C GLN A 192 23.53 -11.45 -0.70
N GLU A 193 24.53 -11.11 -1.52
CA GLU A 193 25.69 -11.94 -1.84
C GLU A 193 26.54 -12.23 -0.60
N LEU A 194 26.61 -11.27 0.32
CA LEU A 194 27.23 -11.44 1.64
C LEU A 194 26.40 -12.28 2.63
N GLY A 195 25.24 -12.80 2.21
CA GLY A 195 24.37 -13.64 3.05
C GLY A 195 23.66 -12.88 4.17
N VAL A 196 23.56 -11.56 4.08
CA VAL A 196 23.01 -10.73 5.16
C VAL A 196 21.49 -10.69 5.10
N ALA A 197 20.83 -11.25 6.12
CA ALA A 197 19.38 -11.25 6.17
C ALA A 197 18.80 -9.86 6.49
N PRO A 198 17.78 -9.37 5.75
CA PRO A 198 17.12 -8.09 6.02
C PRO A 198 16.11 -8.21 7.16
N GLY A 199 16.52 -8.67 8.35
CA GLY A 199 15.61 -8.87 9.49
C GLY A 199 15.06 -7.56 10.08
N ARG A 200 13.95 -7.64 10.82
CA ARG A 200 13.49 -6.54 11.70
C ARG A 200 13.78 -6.94 13.15
N ARG A 201 14.41 -6.06 13.91
CA ARG A 201 14.67 -6.31 15.33
C ARG A 201 13.81 -5.41 16.17
N TYR A 202 13.21 -5.94 17.23
CA TYR A 202 12.47 -5.16 18.21
C TYR A 202 13.03 -5.50 19.58
N SER A 203 13.66 -4.53 20.26
CA SER A 203 14.36 -4.80 21.52
C SER A 203 15.34 -6.00 21.40
N ARG A 204 15.56 -6.76 22.47
CA ARG A 204 16.37 -8.00 22.46
C ARG A 204 15.74 -9.16 21.68
N ARG A 205 14.59 -8.95 21.02
CA ARG A 205 13.87 -9.99 20.26
C ARG A 205 14.02 -9.76 18.76
N ILE A 206 14.62 -10.73 18.08
CA ILE A 206 14.72 -10.72 16.62
C ILE A 206 13.42 -11.29 16.07
N VAL A 207 12.71 -10.52 15.24
CA VAL A 207 11.59 -11.02 14.43
C VAL A 207 12.09 -11.08 13.00
N LEU A 208 12.53 -12.27 12.58
CA LEU A 208 12.89 -12.51 11.19
C LEU A 208 11.68 -12.20 10.32
N THR A 209 11.84 -11.28 9.36
CA THR A 209 10.80 -10.99 8.38
C THR A 209 10.70 -12.12 7.37
N ASP A 210 9.48 -12.47 6.97
CA ASP A 210 9.17 -13.50 5.94
C ASP A 210 9.80 -13.23 4.56
N SER A 211 10.43 -12.08 4.34
CA SER A 211 11.14 -11.74 3.11
C SER A 211 12.64 -11.89 3.28
N ALA A 212 13.21 -12.96 2.72
CA ALA A 212 14.62 -13.31 2.78
C ALA A 212 15.56 -12.44 1.91
N GLN A 213 15.09 -11.29 1.38
CA GLN A 213 15.82 -10.55 0.34
C GLN A 213 15.89 -9.04 0.56
N TRP A 214 17.09 -8.47 0.39
CA TRP A 214 17.28 -7.01 0.41
C TRP A 214 16.63 -6.37 -0.82
N ARG A 215 15.70 -5.45 -0.59
CA ARG A 215 15.06 -4.66 -1.65
C ARG A 215 15.76 -3.31 -1.79
N PRO A 216 15.92 -2.77 -3.02
CA PRO A 216 16.49 -1.43 -3.24
C PRO A 216 15.73 -0.32 -2.51
N SER A 217 14.41 -0.48 -2.30
CA SER A 217 13.60 0.45 -1.51
C SER A 217 14.03 0.54 -0.04
N ARG A 218 14.55 -0.55 0.53
CA ARG A 218 15.06 -0.59 1.89
C ARG A 218 16.39 0.17 2.02
N ILE A 219 17.30 -0.02 1.05
CA ILE A 219 18.54 0.77 0.96
C ILE A 219 18.20 2.26 0.81
N ARG A 220 17.26 2.59 -0.08
CA ARG A 220 16.80 3.97 -0.25
C ARG A 220 16.25 4.59 1.04
N ALA A 221 15.45 3.84 1.80
CA ALA A 221 14.91 4.29 3.07
C ALA A 221 16.02 4.49 4.12
N MET A 222 17.01 3.61 4.16
CA MET A 222 18.19 3.72 5.01
C MET A 222 19.00 4.98 4.69
N ILE A 223 19.36 5.21 3.43
CA ILE A 223 20.16 6.39 3.02
C ILE A 223 19.44 7.71 3.28
N ARG A 224 18.10 7.73 3.16
CA ARG A 224 17.30 8.94 3.43
C ARG A 224 17.17 9.28 4.91
N ASN A 225 17.49 8.36 5.81
CA ASN A 225 17.25 8.53 7.23
C ASN A 225 18.39 9.34 7.88
N PRO A 226 18.16 10.54 8.42
CA PRO A 226 19.19 11.36 9.08
C PRO A 226 19.76 10.73 10.35
N LEU A 227 19.10 9.70 10.90
CA LEU A 227 19.54 8.96 12.08
C LEU A 227 21.00 8.49 11.96
N TYR A 228 21.41 8.05 10.77
CA TYR A 228 22.77 7.55 10.53
C TYR A 228 23.84 8.64 10.64
N ALA A 229 23.44 9.90 10.50
CA ALA A 229 24.29 11.10 10.68
C ALA A 229 24.16 11.73 12.07
N GLY A 230 23.46 11.08 13.00
CA GLY A 230 23.40 11.49 14.41
C GLY A 230 22.11 12.17 14.87
N THR A 231 21.14 12.40 13.97
CA THR A 231 19.90 13.12 14.31
C THR A 231 18.67 12.32 13.94
N HIS A 232 17.75 12.12 14.90
CA HIS A 232 16.48 11.45 14.64
C HIS A 232 15.28 12.29 15.08
N GLU A 233 14.37 12.54 14.15
CA GLU A 233 13.09 13.20 14.41
C GLU A 233 11.97 12.18 14.56
N LEU A 234 11.35 12.15 15.74
CA LEU A 234 10.14 11.38 16.01
C LEU A 234 8.92 12.28 15.83
N LYS A 235 8.12 12.00 14.79
CA LYS A 235 6.82 12.65 14.60
C LYS A 235 5.80 12.08 15.57
N SER A 236 5.29 12.91 16.47
CA SER A 236 4.21 12.58 17.40
C SER A 236 2.96 13.41 17.11
N ARG A 237 1.84 13.02 17.73
CA ARG A 237 0.57 13.78 17.73
C ARG A 237 0.74 15.17 18.34
N PHE A 238 1.68 15.35 19.28
CA PHE A 238 1.90 16.60 20.01
C PHE A 238 3.06 17.44 19.46
N GLY A 239 3.65 17.03 18.33
CA GLY A 239 4.79 17.72 17.72
C GLY A 239 5.93 16.79 17.35
N THR A 240 7.00 17.37 16.83
CA THR A 240 8.22 16.65 16.47
C THR A 240 9.18 16.66 17.66
N ILE A 241 9.70 15.49 18.03
CA ILE A 241 10.70 15.33 19.08
C ILE A 241 12.02 14.99 18.40
N GLU A 242 12.98 15.89 18.49
CA GLU A 242 14.35 15.66 18.06
C GLU A 242 15.12 14.93 19.16
N ARG A 243 15.88 13.89 18.78
CA ARG A 243 16.82 13.22 19.67
C ARG A 243 18.16 12.99 18.98
N GLN A 244 19.23 13.20 19.75
CA GLN A 244 20.58 12.88 19.34
C GLN A 244 20.81 11.37 19.45
N VAL A 245 21.48 10.80 18.47
CA VAL A 245 21.78 9.38 18.37
C VAL A 245 23.25 9.22 17.97
N PRO A 246 23.94 8.14 18.35
CA PRO A 246 25.30 7.91 17.89
C PRO A 246 25.36 7.87 16.36
N ALA A 247 26.18 8.73 15.76
CA ALA A 247 26.33 8.75 14.31
C ALA A 247 27.15 7.55 13.83
N LEU A 248 26.65 6.80 12.84
CA LEU A 248 27.45 5.77 12.17
C LEU A 248 28.33 6.35 11.07
N VAL A 249 27.93 7.48 10.49
CA VAL A 249 28.66 8.20 9.44
C VAL A 249 28.69 9.69 9.73
N GLU A 250 29.73 10.37 9.25
CA GLU A 250 29.79 11.83 9.28
C GLU A 250 28.67 12.44 8.42
N LYS A 251 28.23 13.64 8.81
CA LYS A 251 27.19 14.39 8.10
C LYS A 251 27.54 14.62 6.64
N ALA A 252 28.82 14.87 6.32
CA ALA A 252 29.30 15.04 4.96
C ALA A 252 29.12 13.76 4.11
N THR A 253 29.48 12.59 4.63
CA THR A 253 29.28 11.30 3.94
C THR A 253 27.80 11.01 3.70
N TRP A 254 26.95 11.31 4.69
CA TRP A 254 25.51 11.14 4.55
C TRP A 254 24.91 12.06 3.48
N GLN A 255 25.33 13.33 3.44
CA GLN A 255 24.91 14.29 2.41
C GLN A 255 25.38 13.85 1.01
N ALA A 256 26.61 13.34 0.87
CA ALA A 256 27.11 12.81 -0.39
C ALA A 256 26.30 11.59 -0.86
N ALA A 257 25.96 10.67 0.05
CA ALA A 257 25.11 9.52 -0.28
C ALA A 257 23.69 9.94 -0.71
N GLN A 258 23.11 10.96 -0.09
CA GLN A 258 21.83 11.56 -0.50
C GLN A 258 21.92 12.23 -1.87
N ALA A 259 23.00 12.98 -2.15
CA ALA A 259 23.25 13.59 -3.45
C ALA A 259 23.34 12.50 -4.54
N GLN A 260 24.05 11.40 -4.27
CA GLN A 260 24.16 10.29 -5.20
C GLN A 260 22.80 9.62 -5.46
N LEU A 261 21.91 9.51 -4.46
CA LEU A 261 20.52 9.07 -4.72
C LEU A 261 19.80 9.96 -5.72
N GLY A 262 20.00 11.28 -5.63
CA GLY A 262 19.47 12.25 -6.59
C GLY A 262 20.04 12.05 -7.99
N ILE A 263 21.36 11.89 -8.10
CA ILE A 263 22.05 11.63 -9.37
C ILE A 263 21.56 10.31 -9.99
N ASN A 264 21.43 9.24 -9.21
CA ASN A 264 20.93 7.95 -9.69
C ASN A 264 19.49 8.04 -10.20
N LEU A 265 18.65 8.85 -9.54
CA LEU A 265 17.29 9.11 -9.99
C LEU A 265 17.30 9.89 -11.32
N ALA A 266 18.11 10.94 -11.43
CA ALA A 266 18.25 11.74 -12.64
C ALA A 266 18.82 10.91 -13.82
N LYS A 267 19.84 10.07 -13.60
CA LYS A 267 20.38 9.12 -14.60
C LYS A 267 19.33 8.13 -15.11
N SER A 268 18.34 7.76 -14.29
CA SER A 268 17.19 6.95 -14.74
C SER A 268 16.15 7.72 -15.57
N GLN A 269 16.21 9.06 -15.54
CA GLN A 269 15.43 9.97 -16.38
C GLN A 269 16.15 10.25 -17.71
N PHE A 270 17.49 10.25 -17.72
CA PHE A 270 18.33 10.29 -18.94
C PHE A 270 18.43 8.97 -19.69
N ALA A 271 17.37 8.15 -19.68
CA ALA A 271 17.30 7.02 -20.61
C ALA A 271 17.43 7.60 -22.03
N SER A 272 18.35 7.07 -22.83
CA SER A 272 18.73 7.61 -24.15
C SER A 272 17.56 7.70 -25.16
N ARG A 273 16.40 7.15 -24.81
CA ARG A 273 15.16 7.20 -25.56
C ARG A 273 14.00 7.43 -24.60
N GLU A 274 13.12 8.34 -24.97
CA GLU A 274 11.84 8.53 -24.31
C GLU A 274 10.85 7.44 -24.74
N TYR A 275 10.18 6.82 -23.76
CA TYR A 275 9.28 5.68 -23.98
C TYR A 275 7.82 6.13 -23.75
N LEU A 276 7.04 6.23 -24.83
CA LEU A 276 5.72 6.88 -24.83
C LEU A 276 4.72 6.20 -23.89
N VAL A 277 4.80 4.87 -23.71
CA VAL A 277 3.90 4.09 -22.84
C VAL A 277 4.58 3.59 -21.57
N ARG A 278 5.71 4.19 -21.18
CA ARG A 278 6.42 3.88 -19.92
C ARG A 278 5.46 3.90 -18.72
N GLY A 279 5.53 2.86 -17.89
CA GLY A 279 4.73 2.74 -16.67
C GLY A 279 3.29 2.23 -16.87
N LEU A 280 2.82 2.12 -18.10
CA LEU A 280 1.47 1.65 -18.45
C LEU A 280 1.42 0.19 -18.90
N VAL A 281 2.57 -0.44 -19.15
CA VAL A 281 2.68 -1.79 -19.71
C VAL A 281 2.97 -2.83 -18.63
N PHE A 282 2.15 -3.89 -18.55
CA PHE A 282 2.19 -4.92 -17.53
C PHE A 282 2.18 -6.33 -18.12
N CYS A 283 2.85 -7.27 -17.44
CA CYS A 283 2.84 -8.67 -17.81
C CYS A 283 1.58 -9.38 -17.31
N ALA A 284 0.86 -10.08 -18.19
CA ALA A 284 -0.27 -10.91 -17.78
C ALA A 284 0.15 -12.11 -16.90
N THR A 285 1.39 -12.59 -17.05
CA THR A 285 1.87 -13.80 -16.38
C THR A 285 2.40 -13.54 -14.97
N CYS A 286 3.16 -12.47 -14.76
CA CYS A 286 3.82 -12.21 -13.46
C CYS A 286 3.46 -10.83 -12.86
N ASP A 287 2.53 -10.11 -13.47
CA ASP A 287 2.05 -8.76 -13.10
C ASP A 287 3.12 -7.66 -12.99
N ALA A 288 4.38 -7.98 -13.25
CA ALA A 288 5.46 -7.01 -13.27
C ALA A 288 5.30 -6.01 -14.41
N ARG A 289 5.69 -4.76 -14.14
CA ARG A 289 5.74 -3.70 -15.16
C ARG A 289 6.85 -3.99 -16.18
N PHE A 290 6.59 -3.65 -17.43
CA PHE A 290 7.64 -3.59 -18.44
C PHE A 290 8.43 -2.28 -18.31
N ALA A 291 9.74 -2.36 -18.52
CA ALA A 291 10.65 -1.24 -18.58
C ALA A 291 11.25 -1.13 -19.99
N GLY A 292 11.53 0.10 -20.43
CA GLY A 292 12.27 0.36 -21.66
C GLY A 292 13.69 -0.21 -21.54
N THR A 293 14.13 -0.92 -22.57
CA THR A 293 15.49 -1.44 -22.70
C THR A 293 15.98 -1.21 -24.13
N THR A 294 17.27 -0.94 -24.27
CA THR A 294 17.94 -0.90 -25.57
C THR A 294 18.77 -2.18 -25.70
N VAL A 295 18.67 -2.84 -26.84
CA VAL A 295 19.47 -4.03 -27.18
C VAL A 295 20.41 -3.64 -28.31
N THR A 296 21.71 -3.81 -28.09
CA THR A 296 22.75 -3.53 -29.09
C THR A 296 23.32 -4.84 -29.64
N SER A 297 23.41 -4.95 -30.98
CA SER A 297 23.95 -6.14 -31.67
C SER A 297 24.54 -5.73 -33.01
N ASP A 298 25.79 -6.09 -33.30
CA ASP A 298 26.46 -5.88 -34.60
C ASP A 298 26.24 -4.48 -35.20
N GLY A 299 26.46 -3.42 -34.41
CA GLY A 299 26.28 -2.03 -34.84
C GLY A 299 24.83 -1.51 -34.81
N TRP A 300 23.84 -2.37 -34.60
CA TRP A 300 22.42 -1.99 -34.49
C TRP A 300 22.02 -1.68 -33.05
N ARG A 301 21.16 -0.68 -32.86
CA ARG A 301 20.51 -0.40 -31.57
C ARG A 301 18.99 -0.46 -31.77
N ASP A 302 18.36 -1.42 -31.12
CA ASP A 302 16.92 -1.58 -31.13
C ASP A 302 16.34 -1.31 -29.74
N HIS A 303 15.13 -0.75 -29.71
CA HIS A 303 14.45 -0.40 -28.46
C HIS A 303 13.26 -1.32 -28.21
N TYR A 304 13.15 -1.80 -26.97
CA TYR A 304 12.12 -2.73 -26.54
C TYR A 304 11.53 -2.34 -25.19
N TYR A 305 10.32 -2.83 -24.93
CA TYR A 305 9.80 -3.03 -23.60
C TYR A 305 10.14 -4.45 -23.15
N ARG A 306 10.83 -4.57 -22.01
CA ARG A 306 11.20 -5.84 -21.36
C ARG A 306 10.49 -5.96 -20.02
N CYS A 307 9.95 -7.14 -19.72
CA CYS A 307 9.28 -7.38 -18.43
C CYS A 307 10.28 -7.26 -17.27
N GLY A 308 9.92 -6.52 -16.22
CA GLY A 308 10.75 -6.34 -15.02
C GLY A 308 11.07 -7.67 -14.32
N GLY A 309 10.15 -8.63 -14.35
CA GLY A 309 10.36 -9.98 -13.79
C GLY A 309 11.42 -10.82 -14.51
N GLN A 310 11.97 -10.34 -15.64
CA GLN A 310 13.09 -10.97 -16.34
C GLN A 310 14.45 -10.41 -15.91
N VAL A 311 14.46 -9.36 -15.09
CA VAL A 311 15.68 -8.69 -14.63
C VAL A 311 16.10 -9.32 -13.31
N GLY A 312 17.39 -9.69 -13.21
CA GLY A 312 17.95 -10.35 -12.02
C GLY A 312 17.83 -9.54 -10.71
N THR A 313 17.47 -8.26 -10.80
CA THR A 313 17.21 -7.37 -9.67
C THR A 313 15.81 -7.55 -9.06
N MET A 314 14.86 -8.12 -9.81
CA MET A 314 13.50 -8.45 -9.33
C MET A 314 13.32 -9.94 -9.07
N GLN A 315 14.04 -10.81 -9.78
CA GLN A 315 14.05 -12.25 -9.54
C GLN A 315 15.46 -12.81 -9.74
N ILE A 316 16.11 -13.14 -8.62
CA ILE A 316 17.52 -13.55 -8.59
C ILE A 316 17.67 -14.94 -9.21
N ASP A 317 16.82 -15.88 -8.82
CA ASP A 317 16.78 -17.24 -9.36
C ASP A 317 16.48 -17.20 -10.87
N PRO A 318 17.45 -17.58 -11.72
CA PRO A 318 17.27 -17.60 -13.17
C PRO A 318 16.10 -18.49 -13.63
N ALA A 319 15.82 -19.59 -12.94
CA ALA A 319 14.77 -20.53 -13.31
C ALA A 319 13.37 -19.96 -13.07
N ALA A 320 13.22 -19.11 -12.05
CA ALA A 320 11.96 -18.47 -11.71
C ALA A 320 11.73 -17.12 -12.44
N ARG A 321 12.65 -16.69 -13.31
CA ARG A 321 12.51 -15.44 -14.07
C ARG A 321 11.37 -15.55 -15.08
N CYS A 322 10.66 -14.44 -15.24
CA CYS A 322 9.62 -14.35 -16.25
C CYS A 322 10.22 -14.58 -17.65
N THR A 323 9.46 -15.25 -18.51
CA THR A 323 9.89 -15.59 -19.87
C THR A 323 9.13 -14.78 -20.93
N ALA A 324 8.49 -13.68 -20.54
CA ALA A 324 7.75 -12.80 -21.46
C ALA A 324 8.60 -12.37 -22.68
N LYS A 325 7.94 -12.19 -23.82
CA LYS A 325 8.56 -11.72 -25.07
C LYS A 325 8.92 -10.24 -24.94
N PHE A 326 10.07 -9.85 -25.49
CA PHE A 326 10.43 -8.43 -25.62
C PHE A 326 9.53 -7.82 -26.69
N ILE A 327 8.93 -6.68 -26.39
CA ILE A 327 8.00 -6.00 -27.30
C ILE A 327 8.73 -4.83 -27.94
N PRO A 328 8.84 -4.74 -29.28
CA PRO A 328 9.47 -3.61 -29.95
C PRO A 328 8.78 -2.30 -29.55
N ALA A 329 9.58 -1.30 -29.15
CA ALA A 329 9.06 -0.05 -28.62
C ALA A 329 8.27 0.72 -29.69
N ASP A 330 8.83 0.91 -30.88
CA ASP A 330 8.18 1.63 -31.98
C ASP A 330 6.83 1.03 -32.35
N TRP A 331 6.77 -0.30 -32.47
CA TRP A 331 5.54 -1.01 -32.82
C TRP A 331 4.43 -0.82 -31.77
N LEU A 332 4.77 -0.97 -30.48
CA LEU A 332 3.79 -0.81 -29.41
C LEU A 332 3.34 0.65 -29.27
N GLU A 333 4.28 1.58 -29.39
CA GLU A 333 4.01 3.01 -29.26
C GLU A 333 3.17 3.53 -30.43
N GLN A 334 3.47 3.08 -31.66
CA GLN A 334 2.68 3.40 -32.84
C GLN A 334 1.25 2.88 -32.71
N PHE A 335 1.08 1.59 -32.38
CA PHE A 335 -0.26 1.01 -32.21
C PHE A 335 -1.07 1.72 -31.12
N THR A 336 -0.41 2.08 -30.01
CA THR A 336 -1.07 2.83 -28.93
C THR A 336 -1.45 4.24 -29.39
N TRP A 337 -0.58 4.90 -30.16
CA TRP A 337 -0.80 6.25 -30.66
C TRP A 337 -1.91 6.32 -31.70
N GLU A 338 -1.94 5.38 -32.65
CA GLU A 338 -3.02 5.23 -33.63
C GLU A 338 -4.36 5.02 -32.93
N GLY A 339 -4.42 4.15 -31.92
CA GLY A 339 -5.63 3.96 -31.12
C GLY A 339 -6.08 5.21 -30.35
N CYS A 340 -5.15 6.10 -29.98
CA CYS A 340 -5.50 7.42 -29.41
C CYS A 340 -6.10 8.35 -30.47
N ARG A 341 -5.50 8.40 -31.67
CA ARG A 341 -5.97 9.25 -32.79
C ARG A 341 -7.35 8.87 -33.29
N GLU A 342 -7.67 7.58 -33.31
CA GLU A 342 -9.00 7.08 -33.69
C GLU A 342 -10.09 7.52 -32.70
N ARG A 343 -9.74 7.71 -31.43
CA ARG A 343 -10.69 8.03 -30.35
C ARG A 343 -10.83 9.53 -30.09
N ASP A 344 -9.78 10.29 -30.34
CA ASP A 344 -9.77 11.73 -30.17
C ASP A 344 -9.08 12.39 -31.37
N ALA A 345 -9.87 13.00 -32.25
CA ALA A 345 -9.33 13.72 -33.41
C ALA A 345 -8.37 14.84 -32.99
N ALA A 346 -8.56 15.45 -31.81
CA ALA A 346 -7.67 16.47 -31.28
C ALA A 346 -6.28 15.91 -30.92
N ALA A 347 -6.14 14.59 -30.69
CA ALA A 347 -4.84 13.95 -30.50
C ALA A 347 -3.92 14.09 -31.72
N SER A 348 -4.47 14.27 -32.92
CA SER A 348 -3.66 14.48 -34.13
C SER A 348 -2.90 15.81 -34.14
N SER A 349 -3.28 16.77 -33.29
CA SER A 349 -2.56 18.04 -33.11
C SER A 349 -1.31 17.93 -32.24
N ALA A 350 -1.16 16.85 -31.47
CA ALA A 350 0.00 16.63 -30.62
C ALA A 350 1.23 16.22 -31.43
N SER A 351 2.24 17.09 -31.45
CA SER A 351 3.45 16.90 -32.27
C SER A 351 4.67 16.50 -31.43
N SER A 352 4.82 17.11 -30.25
CA SER A 352 5.93 16.85 -29.33
C SER A 352 5.71 15.58 -28.49
N PHE A 353 6.81 14.99 -27.98
CA PHE A 353 6.72 13.83 -27.08
C PHE A 353 5.86 14.11 -25.84
N ALA A 354 6.04 15.29 -25.22
CA ALA A 354 5.31 15.67 -24.01
C ALA A 354 3.79 15.76 -24.25
N GLU A 355 3.36 16.31 -25.39
CA GLU A 355 1.94 16.37 -25.75
C GLU A 355 1.36 14.97 -26.01
N LYS A 356 2.06 14.16 -26.80
CA LYS A 356 1.66 12.76 -27.06
C LYS A 356 1.54 11.98 -25.76
N ARG A 357 2.49 12.16 -24.84
CA ARG A 357 2.50 11.52 -23.53
C ARG A 357 1.30 11.90 -22.69
N ARG A 358 0.94 13.19 -22.63
CA ARG A 358 -0.25 13.66 -21.90
C ARG A 358 -1.53 13.04 -22.45
N VAL A 359 -1.66 12.95 -23.78
CA VAL A 359 -2.80 12.30 -24.43
C VAL A 359 -2.89 10.82 -24.03
N VAL A 360 -1.77 10.09 -24.11
CA VAL A 360 -1.71 8.67 -23.73
C VAL A 360 -2.08 8.48 -22.25
N GLU A 361 -1.54 9.26 -21.32
CA GLU A 361 -1.86 9.17 -19.89
C GLU A 361 -3.32 9.53 -19.58
N ARG A 362 -3.93 10.40 -20.38
CA ARG A 362 -5.34 10.74 -20.26
C ARG A 362 -6.23 9.59 -20.73
N MET A 363 -5.88 8.90 -21.82
CA MET A 363 -6.78 7.96 -22.50
C MET A 363 -6.55 6.48 -22.17
N VAL A 364 -5.30 6.09 -21.89
CA VAL A 364 -4.92 4.70 -21.63
C VAL A 364 -4.96 4.42 -20.12
N SER A 365 -5.66 3.37 -19.71
CA SER A 365 -5.69 2.93 -18.31
C SER A 365 -4.60 1.88 -18.04
N ARG A 366 -4.46 0.88 -18.91
CA ARG A 366 -3.51 -0.21 -18.75
C ARG A 366 -3.24 -0.91 -20.08
N ILE A 367 -1.98 -1.26 -20.34
CA ILE A 367 -1.57 -2.13 -21.43
C ILE A 367 -1.12 -3.46 -20.85
N THR A 368 -1.76 -4.55 -21.26
CA THR A 368 -1.46 -5.90 -20.78
C THR A 368 -0.81 -6.72 -21.89
N VAL A 369 0.34 -7.32 -21.60
CA VAL A 369 1.10 -8.15 -22.53
C VAL A 369 1.09 -9.60 -22.04
N MET A 370 0.56 -10.49 -22.87
CA MET A 370 0.52 -11.92 -22.63
C MET A 370 1.36 -12.64 -23.69
N SER A 371 2.40 -13.35 -23.26
CA SER A 371 3.29 -14.07 -24.17
C SER A 371 2.94 -15.55 -24.22
N HIS A 372 2.89 -16.12 -25.43
CA HIS A 372 2.67 -17.55 -25.66
C HIS A 372 3.84 -18.19 -26.40
N GLY A 373 4.06 -19.47 -26.17
CA GLY A 373 5.10 -20.27 -26.82
C GLY A 373 6.47 -20.21 -26.13
N VAL A 374 7.44 -20.91 -26.72
CA VAL A 374 8.79 -21.10 -26.16
C VAL A 374 9.85 -20.64 -27.17
N GLY A 375 11.00 -20.16 -26.68
CA GLY A 375 12.14 -19.80 -27.52
C GLY A 375 11.89 -18.63 -28.49
N ARG A 376 12.48 -18.72 -29.70
CA ARG A 376 12.44 -17.67 -30.73
C ARG A 376 11.07 -17.50 -31.41
N GLY A 377 10.16 -18.47 -31.26
CA GLY A 377 8.82 -18.48 -31.86
C GLY A 377 7.72 -17.84 -30.99
N LYS A 378 8.07 -17.21 -29.86
CA LYS A 378 7.09 -16.61 -28.95
C LYS A 378 6.20 -15.61 -29.66
N THR A 379 4.90 -15.63 -29.38
CA THR A 379 3.96 -14.58 -29.79
C THR A 379 3.58 -13.74 -28.57
N ALA A 380 3.23 -12.47 -28.77
CA ALA A 380 2.71 -11.64 -27.70
C ALA A 380 1.36 -11.06 -28.09
N LEU A 381 0.33 -11.34 -27.29
CA LEU A 381 -0.95 -10.66 -27.34
C LEU A 381 -0.86 -9.40 -26.48
N VAL A 382 -1.19 -8.26 -27.06
CA VAL A 382 -1.22 -6.97 -26.38
C VAL A 382 -2.66 -6.48 -26.33
N VAL A 383 -3.13 -6.15 -25.14
CA VAL A 383 -4.46 -5.59 -24.89
C VAL A 383 -4.29 -4.21 -24.27
N ILE A 384 -4.74 -3.17 -24.95
CA ILE A 384 -4.85 -1.81 -24.43
C ILE A 384 -6.25 -1.64 -23.85
N ALA A 385 -6.34 -1.42 -22.54
CA ALA A 385 -7.54 -0.97 -21.89
C ALA A 385 -7.56 0.56 -21.88
N TRP A 386 -8.65 1.12 -22.38
CA TRP A 386 -8.90 2.55 -22.44
C TRP A 386 -9.68 3.00 -21.19
N LYS A 387 -9.62 4.28 -20.85
CA LYS A 387 -10.37 4.82 -19.70
C LYS A 387 -11.87 4.93 -19.94
N ASP A 388 -12.30 4.91 -21.20
CA ASP A 388 -13.72 4.83 -21.59
C ASP A 388 -14.31 3.41 -21.44
N GLY A 389 -13.51 2.44 -21.00
CA GLY A 389 -13.92 1.04 -20.81
C GLY A 389 -13.74 0.16 -22.05
N SER A 390 -13.46 0.74 -23.22
CA SER A 390 -13.17 -0.03 -24.43
C SER A 390 -11.81 -0.73 -24.37
N LYS A 391 -11.58 -1.69 -25.27
CA LYS A 391 -10.31 -2.42 -25.39
C LYS A 391 -9.88 -2.51 -26.85
N SER A 392 -8.58 -2.33 -27.10
CA SER A 392 -7.96 -2.63 -28.39
C SER A 392 -6.97 -3.79 -28.22
N THR A 393 -6.99 -4.73 -29.15
CA THR A 393 -6.15 -5.94 -29.08
C THR A 393 -5.33 -6.08 -30.34
N THR A 394 -4.06 -6.45 -30.19
CA THR A 394 -3.16 -6.74 -31.31
C THR A 394 -2.19 -7.88 -30.94
N SER A 395 -1.65 -8.57 -31.94
CA SER A 395 -0.73 -9.69 -31.75
C SER A 395 0.59 -9.47 -32.48
N LEU A 396 1.69 -9.69 -31.76
CA LEU A 396 3.04 -9.67 -32.29
C LEU A 396 3.51 -11.10 -32.54
N HIS A 397 3.50 -11.52 -33.81
CA HIS A 397 3.88 -12.89 -34.20
C HIS A 397 5.38 -13.04 -34.49
N ARG A 398 5.97 -12.15 -35.31
CA ARG A 398 7.39 -12.16 -35.67
C ARG A 398 8.00 -10.78 -35.46
N ARG A 399 9.33 -10.73 -35.32
CA ARG A 399 10.08 -9.46 -35.33
C ARG A 399 9.78 -8.76 -36.66
N PRO A 400 9.41 -7.47 -36.68
CA PRO A 400 9.36 -6.70 -37.92
C PRO A 400 10.70 -6.84 -38.66
N ARG A 401 10.69 -6.92 -40.00
CA ARG A 401 11.94 -6.98 -40.78
C ARG A 401 12.77 -5.73 -40.45
N ARG A 402 14.09 -5.90 -40.26
CA ARG A 402 15.01 -4.78 -40.03
C ARG A 402 14.92 -3.85 -41.25
N HIS A 403 14.59 -2.58 -41.03
CA HIS A 403 14.79 -1.55 -42.05
C HIS A 403 16.21 -1.00 -41.87
N SER A 404 16.99 -0.93 -42.95
CA SER A 404 18.32 -0.33 -42.92
C SER A 404 18.17 1.15 -42.62
N VAL A 405 18.76 1.60 -41.51
CA VAL A 405 19.04 3.01 -41.31
C VAL A 405 20.37 3.23 -42.03
N ASN A 406 20.33 3.79 -43.24
CA ASN A 406 21.50 4.42 -43.83
C ASN A 406 21.84 5.68 -43.04
#